data_AF-A0A960KK48-F1
#
_entry.id   AF-A0A960KK48-F1
#
_cell.length_a   1.000
_cell.length_b   1.000
_cell.length_c   1.000
_cell.angle_alpha   90.00
_cell.angle_beta   90.00
_cell.angle_gamma   90.00
#
_symmetry.space_group_name_H-M   'P 1'
#
loop_
_entity.id
_entity.type
_entity.pdbx_description
1 polymer ?
#
loop_
_entity_poly.entity_id
_entity_poly.type
_entity_poly.pdbx_seq_one_letter_code
_entity_poly.pdbx_strand_id
1 'polypeptide(L)'
;MMISVCIALLMLQVDESPVPESESIQAVNVEDEVHEALRALKRTMAQALNDRDLDTLAQHVTDDVVFTTMNSDVCKGAEEIKAYFHKMLSGPNAIVKDLKVSFEADALTRLYSETTGMAYGYSKDSYVLNNGETFEIQGRWTCVIVKQGDEWKISAFHYSANIFNNPILDSYKEMLPKLGFGVTGIALLIGGMIGFFIGKGRKQ
;
A
#
# COMPACT_ATOMS: atom_id res chain seq x y z
N MET A 1 6.17 15.93 -42.33
CA MET A 1 6.67 14.55 -42.20
C MET A 1 8.17 14.56 -42.48
N MET A 2 9.01 15.05 -41.56
CA MET A 2 10.47 15.23 -41.79
C MET A 2 11.28 15.37 -40.50
N ILE A 3 10.93 14.66 -39.43
CA ILE A 3 11.68 14.65 -38.16
C ILE A 3 12.16 13.24 -37.75
N SER A 4 11.75 12.19 -38.49
CA SER A 4 11.97 10.79 -38.05
C SER A 4 13.26 10.13 -38.54
N VAL A 5 14.14 10.84 -39.27
CA VAL A 5 15.35 10.24 -39.89
C VAL A 5 16.65 10.61 -39.18
N CYS A 6 16.66 11.65 -38.32
CA CYS A 6 17.91 12.12 -37.70
C CYS A 6 18.37 11.30 -36.48
N ILE A 7 17.52 10.48 -35.84
CA ILE A 7 17.92 9.68 -34.66
C ILE A 7 18.52 8.33 -35.06
N ALA A 8 18.17 7.80 -36.24
CA ALA A 8 18.70 6.51 -36.69
C ALA A 8 20.17 6.57 -37.14
N LEU A 9 20.71 7.75 -37.45
CA LEU A 9 22.08 7.90 -37.95
C LEU A 9 23.14 8.10 -36.85
N LEU A 10 22.74 8.29 -35.58
CA LEU A 10 23.67 8.43 -34.45
C LEU A 10 23.92 7.13 -33.66
N MET A 11 23.23 6.02 -34.00
CA MET A 11 23.36 4.73 -33.30
C MET A 11 24.28 3.72 -33.99
N LEU A 12 24.98 4.12 -35.07
CA LEU A 12 25.81 3.21 -35.89
C LEU A 12 27.31 3.29 -35.61
N GLN A 13 27.72 3.80 -34.44
CA GLN A 13 29.12 3.74 -33.98
C GLN A 13 29.25 3.19 -32.55
N VAL A 14 28.41 2.23 -32.17
CA VAL A 14 28.79 1.35 -31.05
C VAL A 14 29.74 0.32 -31.64
N ASP A 15 31.02 0.55 -31.43
CA ASP A 15 32.08 -0.43 -31.65
C ASP A 15 31.75 -1.66 -30.78
N GLU A 16 31.29 -2.77 -31.40
CA GLU A 16 31.07 -4.08 -30.75
C GLU A 16 32.41 -4.74 -30.39
N SER A 17 33.30 -4.01 -29.74
CA SER A 17 34.42 -4.61 -29.04
C SER A 17 33.86 -5.52 -27.94
N PRO A 18 34.26 -6.81 -27.86
CA PRO A 18 33.73 -7.72 -26.86
C PRO A 18 34.05 -7.16 -25.48
N VAL A 19 33.00 -6.85 -24.70
CA VAL A 19 33.14 -6.46 -23.30
C VAL A 19 33.94 -7.56 -22.60
N PRO A 20 35.06 -7.24 -21.93
CA PRO A 20 35.84 -8.23 -21.21
C PRO A 20 34.93 -8.99 -20.24
N GLU A 21 35.04 -10.32 -20.23
CA GLU A 21 34.22 -11.20 -19.38
C GLU A 21 34.28 -10.77 -17.90
N SER A 22 35.41 -10.21 -17.45
CA SER A 22 35.60 -9.63 -16.11
C SER A 22 34.73 -8.40 -15.81
N GLU A 23 34.51 -7.52 -16.79
CA GLU A 23 33.64 -6.33 -16.62
C GLU A 23 32.17 -6.75 -16.54
N SER A 24 31.76 -7.76 -17.32
CA SER A 24 30.40 -8.30 -17.27
C SER A 24 30.08 -8.99 -15.95
N ILE A 25 31.02 -9.76 -15.38
CA ILE A 25 30.86 -10.44 -14.09
C ILE A 25 30.83 -9.44 -12.94
N GLN A 26 31.67 -8.39 -12.97
CA GLN A 26 31.63 -7.33 -11.97
C GLN A 26 30.31 -6.55 -12.00
N ALA A 27 29.81 -6.20 -13.19
CA ALA A 27 28.54 -5.49 -13.32
C ALA A 27 27.35 -6.30 -12.75
N VAL A 28 27.28 -7.60 -13.06
CA VAL A 28 26.25 -8.50 -12.52
C VAL A 28 26.34 -8.62 -10.99
N ASN A 29 27.55 -8.79 -10.43
CA ASN A 29 27.71 -8.88 -8.98
C ASN A 29 27.32 -7.58 -8.26
N VAL A 30 27.66 -6.42 -8.82
CA VAL A 30 27.28 -5.12 -8.24
C VAL A 30 25.76 -4.93 -8.28
N GLU A 31 25.10 -5.31 -9.36
CA GLU A 31 23.63 -5.23 -9.47
C GLU A 31 22.94 -6.15 -8.45
N ASP A 32 23.45 -7.37 -8.27
CA ASP A 32 22.96 -8.30 -7.25
C ASP A 32 23.15 -7.77 -5.81
N GLU A 33 24.30 -7.16 -5.51
CA GLU A 33 24.57 -6.49 -4.22
C GLU A 33 23.60 -5.34 -3.96
N VAL A 34 23.33 -4.51 -4.96
CA VAL A 34 22.35 -3.41 -4.85
C VAL A 34 20.95 -3.95 -4.57
N HIS A 35 20.53 -5.00 -5.29
CA HIS A 35 19.21 -5.61 -5.05
C HIS A 35 19.11 -6.24 -3.66
N GLU A 36 20.17 -6.87 -3.14
CA GLU A 36 20.18 -7.38 -1.77
C GLU A 36 20.08 -6.25 -0.73
N ALA A 37 20.78 -5.13 -0.93
CA ALA A 37 20.66 -3.96 -0.06
C ALA A 37 19.22 -3.41 -0.03
N LEU A 38 18.56 -3.36 -1.19
CA LEU A 38 17.17 -2.91 -1.31
C LEU A 38 16.18 -3.92 -0.68
N ARG A 39 16.44 -5.23 -0.78
CA ARG A 39 15.67 -6.26 -0.06
C ARG A 39 15.86 -6.14 1.45
N ALA A 40 17.06 -5.83 1.91
CA ALA A 40 17.35 -5.58 3.31
C ALA A 40 16.58 -4.35 3.82
N LEU A 41 16.58 -3.24 3.06
CA LEU A 41 15.77 -2.06 3.37
C LEU A 41 14.28 -2.40 3.51
N LYS A 42 13.70 -3.16 2.56
CA LYS A 42 12.30 -3.63 2.65
C LYS A 42 12.06 -4.40 3.96
N ARG A 43 12.94 -5.33 4.31
CA ARG A 43 12.83 -6.14 5.53
C ARG A 43 12.90 -5.27 6.79
N THR A 44 13.85 -4.34 6.86
CA THR A 44 14.00 -3.42 7.99
C THR A 44 12.77 -2.55 8.15
N MET A 45 12.25 -1.95 7.08
CA MET A 45 11.03 -1.12 7.14
C MET A 45 9.81 -1.91 7.57
N ALA A 46 9.63 -3.14 7.05
CA ALA A 46 8.54 -4.01 7.45
C ALA A 46 8.63 -4.39 8.94
N GLN A 47 9.82 -4.73 9.42
CA GLN A 47 10.04 -5.08 10.82
C GLN A 47 9.79 -3.86 11.73
N ALA A 48 10.36 -2.70 11.39
CA ALA A 48 10.18 -1.47 12.15
C ALA A 48 8.69 -1.09 12.28
N LEU A 49 7.90 -1.23 11.22
CA LEU A 49 6.46 -0.97 11.29
C LEU A 49 5.73 -2.01 12.18
N ASN A 50 6.07 -3.29 12.08
CA ASN A 50 5.50 -4.36 12.91
C ASN A 50 5.83 -4.23 14.41
N ASP A 51 6.99 -3.65 14.72
CA ASP A 51 7.48 -3.40 16.08
C ASP A 51 7.10 -2.01 16.61
N ARG A 52 6.50 -1.17 15.75
CA ARG A 52 6.19 0.25 16.01
C ARG A 52 7.42 1.09 16.33
N ASP A 53 8.57 0.71 15.77
CA ASP A 53 9.81 1.46 15.84
C ASP A 53 9.80 2.60 14.81
N LEU A 54 9.18 3.71 15.20
CA LEU A 54 9.04 4.89 14.34
C LEU A 54 10.37 5.62 14.13
N ASP A 55 11.37 5.40 14.99
CA ASP A 55 12.69 5.98 14.85
C ASP A 55 13.48 5.28 13.75
N THR A 56 13.46 3.95 13.71
CA THR A 56 14.05 3.18 12.60
C THR A 56 13.36 3.50 11.28
N LEU A 57 12.02 3.62 11.24
CA LEU A 57 11.32 4.07 10.03
C LEU A 57 11.81 5.44 9.54
N ALA A 58 11.95 6.39 10.47
CA ALA A 58 12.39 7.74 10.17
C ALA A 58 13.86 7.83 9.71
N GLN A 59 14.73 6.93 10.15
CA GLN A 59 16.14 6.90 9.72
C GLN A 59 16.30 6.48 8.25
N HIS A 60 15.38 5.65 7.76
CA HIS A 60 15.42 5.02 6.44
C HIS A 60 14.62 5.75 5.35
N VAL A 61 14.14 6.96 5.66
CA VAL A 61 13.54 7.87 4.69
C VAL A 61 14.44 9.08 4.45
N THR A 62 14.28 9.77 3.33
CA THR A 62 14.97 11.04 3.09
C THR A 62 14.34 12.16 3.91
N ASP A 63 15.09 13.24 4.16
CA ASP A 63 14.58 14.42 4.88
C ASP A 63 13.35 15.04 4.19
N ASP A 64 13.30 14.96 2.86
CA ASP A 64 12.24 15.46 1.98
C ASP A 64 11.22 14.39 1.55
N VAL A 65 11.17 13.25 2.25
CA VAL A 65 10.31 12.12 1.88
C VAL A 65 8.85 12.54 1.73
N VAL A 66 8.15 11.99 0.74
CA VAL A 66 6.70 12.13 0.59
C VAL A 66 6.01 10.79 0.74
N PHE A 67 5.17 10.66 1.76
CA PHE A 67 4.34 9.47 1.99
C PHE A 67 2.87 9.81 1.76
N THR A 68 2.24 9.14 0.78
CA THR A 68 0.78 9.16 0.60
C THR A 68 0.17 7.90 1.19
N THR A 69 -0.71 8.08 2.16
CA THR A 69 -1.34 7.00 2.93
C THR A 69 -2.61 6.48 2.25
N MET A 70 -3.15 5.36 2.73
CA MET A 70 -4.40 4.79 2.17
C MET A 70 -5.63 5.68 2.36
N ASN A 71 -5.63 6.54 3.37
CA ASN A 71 -6.68 7.52 3.61
C ASN A 71 -6.41 8.87 2.92
N SER A 72 -5.46 8.91 1.99
CA SER A 72 -5.08 10.09 1.21
C SER A 72 -4.49 11.25 2.02
N ASP A 73 -4.04 10.99 3.25
CA ASP A 73 -3.17 11.94 3.94
C ASP A 73 -1.80 11.94 3.23
N VAL A 74 -1.19 13.13 3.14
CA VAL A 74 0.16 13.30 2.60
C VAL A 74 1.06 13.77 3.72
N CYS A 75 2.02 12.93 4.09
CA CYS A 75 3.05 13.23 5.09
C CYS A 75 4.35 13.62 4.39
N LYS A 76 4.98 14.69 4.84
CA LYS A 76 6.26 15.20 4.33
C LYS A 76 7.33 15.19 5.42
N GLY A 77 8.44 14.52 5.14
CA GLY A 77 9.52 14.35 6.11
C GLY A 77 9.20 13.36 7.23
N ALA A 78 10.22 13.01 8.00
CA ALA A 78 10.14 12.01 9.06
C ALA A 78 9.13 12.39 10.17
N GLU A 79 9.07 13.65 10.58
CA GLU A 79 8.22 14.09 11.69
C GLU A 79 6.73 13.96 11.38
N GLU A 80 6.29 14.29 10.17
CA GLU A 80 4.89 14.11 9.77
C GLU A 80 4.51 12.63 9.65
N ILE A 81 5.45 11.78 9.22
CA ILE A 81 5.27 10.31 9.21
C ILE A 81 5.08 9.79 10.64
N LYS A 82 5.95 10.20 11.57
CA LYS A 82 5.83 9.84 12.99
C LYS A 82 4.49 10.30 13.57
N ALA A 83 4.09 11.54 13.29
CA ALA A 83 2.82 12.10 13.74
C ALA A 83 1.62 11.30 13.20
N TYR A 84 1.65 10.88 11.93
CA TYR A 84 0.63 10.04 11.32
C TYR A 84 0.49 8.69 12.04
N PHE A 85 1.61 7.96 12.23
CA PHE A 85 1.56 6.67 12.92
C PHE A 85 1.18 6.81 14.40
N HIS A 86 1.64 7.87 15.07
CA HIS A 86 1.21 8.17 16.44
C HIS A 86 -0.30 8.38 16.52
N LYS A 87 -0.88 9.22 15.65
CA LYS A 87 -2.33 9.45 15.55
C LYS A 87 -3.10 8.14 15.36
N MET A 88 -2.60 7.23 14.53
CA MET A 88 -3.30 5.99 14.18
C MET A 88 -3.18 4.88 15.24
N LEU A 89 -2.00 4.72 15.85
CA LEU A 89 -1.63 3.54 16.64
C LEU A 89 -1.52 3.78 18.16
N SER A 90 -1.27 5.02 18.59
CA SER A 90 -0.85 5.29 19.98
C SER A 90 -1.45 6.54 20.63
N GLY A 91 -2.09 7.42 19.84
CA GLY A 91 -2.68 8.66 20.34
C GLY A 91 -3.98 8.44 21.13
N PRO A 92 -4.52 9.48 21.80
CA PRO A 92 -5.74 9.38 22.61
C PRO A 92 -6.98 8.98 21.80
N ASN A 93 -6.97 9.25 20.49
CA ASN A 93 -8.01 8.85 19.54
C ASN A 93 -7.51 7.77 18.57
N ALA A 94 -6.53 6.96 18.97
CA ALA A 94 -6.04 5.87 18.14
C ALA A 94 -7.21 4.99 17.71
N ILE A 95 -7.22 4.62 16.43
CA ILE A 95 -8.27 3.79 15.84
C ILE A 95 -7.82 2.34 15.86
N VAL A 96 -6.53 2.13 15.58
CA VAL A 96 -5.91 0.82 15.41
C VAL A 96 -5.20 0.43 16.70
N LYS A 97 -5.63 -0.68 17.30
CA LYS A 97 -5.00 -1.30 18.46
C LYS A 97 -3.72 -2.03 18.09
N ASP A 98 -3.75 -2.79 17.00
CA ASP A 98 -2.59 -3.51 16.47
C ASP A 98 -2.59 -3.59 14.95
N LEU A 99 -1.39 -3.64 14.38
CA LEU A 99 -1.13 -3.69 12.95
C LEU A 99 0.00 -4.68 12.69
N LYS A 100 -0.25 -5.65 11.81
CA LYS A 100 0.79 -6.52 11.25
C LYS A 100 0.82 -6.40 9.74
N VAL A 101 2.01 -6.20 9.19
CA VAL A 101 2.23 -5.95 7.76
C VAL A 101 3.24 -6.92 7.18
N SER A 102 3.07 -7.25 5.91
CA SER A 102 4.06 -7.91 5.09
C SER A 102 4.09 -7.23 3.72
N PHE A 103 5.28 -7.06 3.14
CA PHE A 103 5.45 -6.40 1.84
C PHE A 103 6.12 -7.34 0.86
N GLU A 104 5.54 -7.49 -0.32
CA GLU A 104 6.10 -8.26 -1.43
C GLU A 104 6.22 -7.39 -2.67
N ALA A 105 7.40 -7.42 -3.28
CA ALA A 105 7.67 -6.71 -4.52
C ALA A 105 7.23 -7.60 -5.70
N ASP A 106 6.59 -7.00 -6.70
CA ASP A 106 6.13 -7.76 -7.87
C ASP A 106 7.30 -8.15 -8.79
N ALA A 107 8.40 -7.41 -8.72
CA ALA A 107 9.60 -7.60 -9.54
C ALA A 107 10.84 -7.07 -8.81
N LEU A 108 12.02 -7.28 -9.41
CA LEU A 108 13.24 -6.57 -9.01
C LEU A 108 13.03 -5.05 -9.09
N THR A 109 13.66 -4.33 -8.17
CA THR A 109 13.66 -2.86 -8.20
C THR A 109 14.21 -2.40 -9.55
N ARG A 110 13.47 -1.55 -10.25
CA ARG A 110 13.98 -0.94 -11.47
C ARG A 110 14.94 0.18 -11.09
N LEU A 111 16.23 0.00 -11.39
CA LEU A 111 17.24 1.05 -11.27
C LEU A 111 17.14 1.99 -12.48
N TYR A 112 17.13 3.30 -12.22
CA TYR A 112 17.19 4.35 -13.26
C TYR A 112 18.57 5.00 -13.32
N SER A 113 19.35 4.87 -12.25
CA SER A 113 20.76 5.25 -12.13
C SER A 113 21.40 4.44 -11.00
N GLU A 114 22.70 4.62 -10.80
CA GLU A 114 23.46 4.08 -9.66
C GLU A 114 22.92 4.51 -8.27
N THR A 115 22.08 5.56 -8.24
CA THR A 115 21.62 6.20 -7.02
C THR A 115 20.10 6.34 -6.93
N THR A 116 19.34 5.85 -7.91
CA THR A 116 17.87 6.01 -7.94
C THR A 116 17.20 4.76 -8.49
N GLY A 117 16.18 4.28 -7.78
CA GLY A 117 15.36 3.16 -8.21
C GLY A 117 13.89 3.31 -7.85
N MET A 118 13.06 2.48 -8.46
CA MET A 118 11.64 2.36 -8.15
C MET A 118 11.26 0.90 -7.97
N ALA A 119 10.50 0.62 -6.92
CA ALA A 119 9.87 -0.67 -6.70
C ALA A 119 8.36 -0.51 -6.55
N TYR A 120 7.62 -1.56 -6.85
CA TYR A 120 6.18 -1.61 -6.60
C TYR A 120 5.78 -3.04 -6.24
N GLY A 121 4.63 -3.16 -5.58
CA GLY A 121 4.17 -4.46 -5.11
C GLY A 121 2.89 -4.40 -4.32
N TYR A 122 2.66 -5.44 -3.54
CA TYR A 122 1.51 -5.54 -2.65
C TYR A 122 1.92 -5.72 -1.20
N SER A 123 0.99 -5.42 -0.30
CA SER A 123 1.10 -5.77 1.11
C SER A 123 -0.07 -6.64 1.55
N LYS A 124 0.12 -7.35 2.66
CA LYS A 124 -0.98 -7.95 3.41
C LYS A 124 -0.92 -7.38 4.82
N ASP A 125 -1.97 -6.68 5.18
CA ASP A 125 -2.04 -5.86 6.38
C ASP A 125 -3.20 -6.33 7.25
N SER A 126 -2.89 -6.86 8.43
CA SER A 126 -3.88 -7.29 9.42
C SER A 126 -4.03 -6.21 10.48
N TYR A 127 -5.26 -5.72 10.65
CA TYR A 127 -5.60 -4.70 11.62
C TYR A 127 -6.45 -5.29 12.74
N VAL A 128 -6.15 -4.87 13.97
CA VAL A 128 -7.00 -5.02 15.13
C VAL A 128 -7.40 -3.63 15.57
N LEU A 129 -8.70 -3.35 15.66
CA LEU A 129 -9.23 -2.08 16.13
C LEU A 129 -9.36 -2.05 17.66
N ASN A 130 -9.49 -0.85 18.23
CA ASN A 130 -9.66 -0.68 19.67
C ASN A 130 -10.96 -1.29 20.23
N ASN A 131 -11.98 -1.50 19.40
CA ASN A 131 -13.20 -2.22 19.75
C ASN A 131 -13.07 -3.75 19.62
N GLY A 132 -11.91 -4.27 19.19
CA GLY A 132 -11.64 -5.70 19.00
C GLY A 132 -11.99 -6.25 17.62
N GLU A 133 -12.59 -5.45 16.73
CA GLU A 133 -12.82 -5.85 15.34
C GLU A 133 -11.50 -6.03 14.60
N THR A 134 -11.48 -6.97 13.65
CA THR A 134 -10.31 -7.29 12.84
C THR A 134 -10.67 -7.30 11.37
N PHE A 135 -9.76 -6.81 10.54
CA PHE A 135 -9.89 -6.90 9.09
C PHE A 135 -8.52 -6.99 8.43
N GLU A 136 -8.48 -7.59 7.25
CA GLU A 136 -7.27 -7.70 6.44
C GLU A 136 -7.40 -6.79 5.22
N ILE A 137 -6.36 -6.05 4.88
CA ILE A 137 -6.29 -5.27 3.66
C ILE A 137 -5.16 -5.81 2.80
N GLN A 138 -5.47 -6.09 1.54
CA GLN A 138 -4.44 -6.25 0.53
C GLN A 138 -4.17 -4.89 -0.11
N GLY A 139 -3.03 -4.30 0.23
CA GLY A 139 -2.62 -3.01 -0.29
C GLY A 139 -1.80 -3.09 -1.57
N ARG A 140 -1.75 -1.98 -2.30
CA ARG A 140 -0.82 -1.73 -3.40
C ARG A 140 0.11 -0.59 -3.02
N TRP A 141 1.39 -0.77 -3.32
CA TRP A 141 2.39 0.25 -3.04
C TRP A 141 3.32 0.50 -4.22
N THR A 142 3.80 1.74 -4.28
CA THR A 142 4.89 2.19 -5.14
C THR A 142 5.88 2.96 -4.27
N CYS A 143 7.17 2.67 -4.45
CA CYS A 143 8.25 3.23 -3.67
C CYS A 143 9.32 3.78 -4.61
N VAL A 144 9.74 5.02 -4.37
CA VAL A 144 10.94 5.62 -4.98
C VAL A 144 12.04 5.62 -3.93
N ILE A 145 13.21 5.14 -4.32
CA ILE A 145 14.34 4.91 -3.43
C ILE A 145 15.53 5.64 -4.03
N VAL A 146 16.27 6.35 -3.19
CA VAL A 146 17.46 7.09 -3.56
C VAL A 146 18.62 6.71 -2.66
N LYS A 147 19.84 6.72 -3.19
CA LYS A 147 21.05 6.49 -2.43
C LYS A 147 21.59 7.82 -1.89
N GLN A 148 21.73 7.93 -0.58
CA GLN A 148 22.34 9.07 0.11
C GLN A 148 23.61 8.60 0.83
N GLY A 149 24.77 8.99 0.31
CA GLY A 149 26.05 8.40 0.74
C GLY A 149 26.09 6.91 0.40
N ASP A 150 26.31 6.06 1.39
CA ASP A 150 26.35 4.61 1.24
C ASP A 150 25.01 3.91 1.54
N GLU A 151 23.97 4.67 1.90
CA GLU A 151 22.69 4.13 2.33
C GLU A 151 21.57 4.37 1.31
N TRP A 152 20.75 3.35 1.08
CA TRP A 152 19.50 3.48 0.35
C TRP A 152 18.39 3.95 1.28
N LYS A 153 17.65 4.98 0.85
CA LYS A 153 16.55 5.60 1.60
C LYS A 153 15.33 5.79 0.72
N ILE A 154 14.15 5.74 1.33
CA ILE A 154 12.89 5.97 0.64
C ILE A 154 12.67 7.48 0.51
N SER A 155 12.50 7.98 -0.72
CA SER A 155 12.17 9.38 -1.00
C SER A 155 10.69 9.59 -1.30
N ALA A 156 10.00 8.56 -1.78
CA ALA A 156 8.54 8.60 -1.91
C ALA A 156 7.93 7.23 -1.68
N PHE A 157 6.80 7.19 -0.99
CA PHE A 157 6.01 5.98 -0.81
C PHE A 157 4.54 6.31 -1.03
N HIS A 158 3.88 5.57 -1.91
CA HIS A 158 2.44 5.65 -2.08
C HIS A 158 1.85 4.31 -1.67
N TYR A 159 0.84 4.35 -0.82
CA TYR A 159 0.12 3.17 -0.35
C TYR A 159 -1.38 3.36 -0.56
N SER A 160 -2.01 2.38 -1.19
CA SER A 160 -3.43 2.42 -1.55
C SER A 160 -4.08 1.06 -1.32
N ALA A 161 -5.40 1.07 -1.12
CA ALA A 161 -6.22 -0.13 -1.11
C ALA A 161 -7.22 -0.09 -2.27
N ASN A 162 -7.58 -1.25 -2.82
CA ASN A 162 -8.59 -1.30 -3.87
C ASN A 162 -9.98 -1.01 -3.28
N ILE A 163 -10.60 0.10 -3.68
CA ILE A 163 -11.91 0.51 -3.15
C ILE A 163 -13.08 -0.41 -3.54
N PHE A 164 -12.94 -1.18 -4.63
CA PHE A 164 -14.01 -2.05 -5.15
C PHE A 164 -13.91 -3.48 -4.63
N ASN A 165 -12.73 -3.85 -4.11
CA ASN A 165 -12.43 -5.16 -3.55
C ASN A 165 -11.72 -4.95 -2.21
N ASN A 166 -12.49 -4.54 -1.20
CA ASN A 166 -12.02 -4.32 0.16
C ASN A 166 -13.10 -4.81 1.15
N PRO A 167 -12.72 -5.57 2.19
CA PRO A 167 -13.66 -6.16 3.15
C PRO A 167 -14.54 -5.17 3.89
N ILE A 168 -14.15 -3.89 3.97
CA ILE A 168 -15.03 -2.84 4.50
C ILE A 168 -16.29 -2.74 3.63
N LEU A 169 -16.13 -2.66 2.30
CA LEU A 169 -17.26 -2.58 1.37
C LEU A 169 -18.10 -3.87 1.40
N ASP A 170 -17.46 -5.03 1.51
CA ASP A 170 -18.18 -6.30 1.58
C ASP A 170 -19.00 -6.43 2.86
N SER A 171 -18.45 -5.97 3.99
CA SER A 171 -19.18 -5.88 5.26
C SER A 171 -20.44 -5.01 5.15
N TYR A 172 -20.37 -3.88 4.44
CA TYR A 172 -21.55 -3.03 4.18
C TYR A 172 -22.55 -3.71 3.22
N LYS A 173 -22.07 -4.36 2.15
CA LYS A 173 -22.93 -5.08 1.19
C LYS A 173 -23.67 -6.23 1.84
N GLU A 174 -23.09 -6.92 2.83
CA GLU A 174 -23.76 -7.98 3.57
C GLU A 174 -24.81 -7.45 4.56
N MET A 175 -24.59 -6.25 5.11
CA MET A 175 -25.51 -5.66 6.09
C MET A 175 -26.79 -5.10 5.44
N LEU A 176 -26.67 -4.52 4.24
CA LEU A 176 -27.78 -3.95 3.46
C LEU A 176 -28.99 -4.89 3.27
N PRO A 177 -28.84 -6.14 2.78
CA PRO A 177 -29.96 -7.06 2.63
C PRO A 177 -30.55 -7.47 3.98
N LYS A 178 -29.72 -7.66 5.03
CA LYS A 178 -30.21 -8.03 6.37
C LYS A 178 -31.14 -6.95 6.96
N LEU A 179 -30.79 -5.68 6.78
CA LEU A 179 -31.63 -4.56 7.20
C LEU A 179 -32.91 -4.47 6.35
N GLY A 180 -32.80 -4.65 5.04
CA GLY A 180 -33.92 -4.67 4.11
C GLY A 180 -34.95 -5.76 4.46
N PHE A 181 -34.51 -7.01 4.63
CA PHE A 181 -35.38 -8.12 5.04
C PHE A 181 -35.99 -7.93 6.43
N GLY A 182 -35.26 -7.32 7.37
CA GLY A 182 -35.80 -6.98 8.69
C GLY A 182 -36.97 -5.99 8.62
N VAL A 183 -36.82 -4.92 7.85
CA VAL A 183 -37.87 -3.91 7.65
C VAL A 183 -39.05 -4.48 6.86
N THR A 184 -38.80 -5.24 5.78
CA THR A 184 -39.86 -5.88 4.99
C THR A 184 -40.62 -6.92 5.81
N GLY A 185 -39.94 -7.71 6.64
CA GLY A 185 -40.56 -8.70 7.52
C GLY A 185 -41.51 -8.05 8.54
N ILE A 186 -41.08 -6.97 9.19
CA ILE A 186 -41.91 -6.21 10.13
C ILE A 186 -43.12 -5.57 9.42
N ALA A 187 -42.91 -4.96 8.25
CA ALA A 187 -43.98 -4.36 7.48
C ALA A 187 -45.04 -5.39 7.01
N LEU A 188 -44.61 -6.58 6.58
CA LEU A 188 -45.51 -7.67 6.20
C LEU A 188 -46.29 -8.23 7.40
N LEU A 189 -45.66 -8.34 8.57
CA LEU A 189 -46.35 -8.76 9.79
C LEU A 189 -47.41 -7.74 10.22
N ILE A 190 -47.08 -6.45 10.21
CA ILE A 190 -48.02 -5.38 10.56
C ILE A 190 -49.17 -5.31 9.54
N GLY A 191 -48.85 -5.31 8.23
CA GLY A 191 -49.85 -5.30 7.17
C GLY A 191 -50.75 -6.54 7.19
N GLY A 192 -50.19 -7.71 7.48
CA GLY A 192 -50.92 -8.97 7.62
C GLY A 192 -51.87 -8.96 8.82
N MET A 193 -51.43 -8.44 9.98
CA MET A 193 -52.30 -8.29 11.15
C MET A 193 -53.45 -7.32 10.86
N ILE A 194 -53.16 -6.14 10.32
CA ILE A 194 -54.18 -5.13 9.98
C ILE A 194 -55.19 -5.72 8.97
N GLY A 195 -54.71 -6.36 7.91
CA GLY A 195 -55.56 -7.00 6.90
C GLY A 195 -56.43 -8.12 7.48
N PHE A 196 -55.89 -8.93 8.39
CA PHE A 196 -56.63 -9.99 9.07
C PHE A 196 -57.77 -9.45 9.95
N PHE A 197 -57.51 -8.41 10.75
CA PHE A 197 -58.53 -7.82 11.63
C PHE A 197 -59.62 -7.06 10.84
N ILE A 198 -59.25 -6.33 9.78
CA ILE A 198 -60.22 -5.66 8.89
C ILE A 198 -61.05 -6.69 8.11
N GLY A 199 -60.43 -7.76 7.62
CA GLY A 199 -61.11 -8.83 6.88
C GLY A 199 -62.10 -9.62 7.74
N LYS A 200 -61.79 -9.81 9.02
CA LYS A 200 -62.67 -10.48 9.99
C LYS A 200 -63.89 -9.64 10.35
N GLY A 201 -63.76 -8.31 10.38
CA GLY A 201 -64.86 -7.37 10.62
C GLY A 201 -65.86 -7.20 9.48
N ARG A 202 -65.57 -7.74 8.27
CA ARG A 202 -66.48 -7.71 7.10
C ARG A 202 -67.32 -8.98 6.93
N LYS A 203 -67.12 -9.99 7.80
CA LYS A 203 -67.83 -11.28 7.76
C LYS A 203 -68.87 -11.45 8.90
N GLN A 204 -69.13 -10.40 9.66
CA GLN A 204 -70.29 -10.30 10.58
C GLN A 204 -71.31 -9.35 9.97
#